data_AF-A0AAV0IQD2-F1
#
_entry.id   AF-A0AAV0IQD2-F1
#
_cell.length_a   1.000
_cell.length_b   1.000
_cell.length_c   1.000
_cell.angle_alpha   90.00
_cell.angle_beta   90.00
_cell.angle_gamma   90.00
#
_symmetry.space_group_name_H-M   'P 1'
#
loop_
_entity.id
_entity.type
_entity.pdbx_description
1 polymer ?
#
loop_
_entity_poly.entity_id
_entity_poly.type
_entity_poly.pdbx_seq_one_letter_code
_entity_poly.pdbx_strand_id
1 'polypeptide(L)'
;MASSESLLIIVFFYLLKLIVTTGPLFFCEAVAITMAPPPPENGTVGRGRTSSAVFVFGDSILDTGNNDHIATLIKSNFPPYGRDFPGRIPTGRFSDGRLISDFIVESLKIKYLLPPYLDPNLRAEDLITGVCFASAGSGYDPKTPKILVITFLTSC
;
A
#
# COMPACT_ATOMS: atom_id res chain seq x y z
N MET A 1 -14.13 21.44 10.85
CA MET A 1 -12.75 21.88 10.57
C MET A 1 -11.87 20.64 10.50
N ALA A 2 -11.73 20.06 9.30
CA ALA A 2 -10.74 19.01 9.07
C ALA A 2 -9.36 19.69 9.08
N SER A 3 -8.49 19.21 9.97
CA SER A 3 -7.15 19.75 10.22
C SER A 3 -6.32 19.76 8.93
N SER A 4 -5.61 20.87 8.68
CA SER A 4 -4.85 21.20 7.46
C SER A 4 -3.70 20.23 7.11
N GLU A 5 -3.42 19.24 7.95
CA GLU A 5 -2.32 18.28 7.78
C GLU A 5 -2.69 17.08 6.88
N SER A 6 -3.98 16.77 6.71
CA SER A 6 -4.44 15.60 5.93
C SER A 6 -4.39 15.80 4.40
N LEU A 7 -4.16 17.03 3.93
CA LEU A 7 -4.18 17.39 2.50
C LEU A 7 -2.81 17.25 1.81
N LEU A 8 -1.71 17.21 2.57
CA LEU A 8 -0.37 17.34 1.99
C LEU A 8 0.07 16.10 1.19
N ILE A 9 -0.34 14.90 1.60
CA ILE A 9 0.09 13.64 0.97
C ILE A 9 -0.66 13.39 -0.34
N ILE A 10 -1.97 13.68 -0.37
CA ILE A 10 -2.79 13.57 -1.59
C ILE A 10 -2.25 14.51 -2.68
N VAL A 11 -1.86 15.74 -2.32
CA VAL A 11 -1.34 16.76 -3.25
C VAL A 11 0.02 16.37 -3.84
N PHE A 12 0.92 15.74 -3.06
CA PHE A 12 2.22 15.30 -3.56
C PHE A 12 2.10 14.21 -4.63
N PHE A 13 1.13 13.30 -4.48
CA PHE A 13 0.83 12.29 -5.50
C PHE A 13 0.25 12.90 -6.78
N TYR A 14 -0.61 13.93 -6.69
CA TYR A 14 -1.09 14.65 -7.88
C TYR A 14 0.01 15.46 -8.58
N LEU A 15 0.94 16.08 -7.83
CA LEU A 15 2.09 16.82 -8.36
C LEU A 15 3.11 15.91 -9.05
N LEU A 16 3.41 14.75 -8.47
CA LEU A 16 4.27 13.74 -9.09
C LEU A 16 3.62 13.19 -10.38
N LYS A 17 2.30 13.01 -10.37
CA LYS A 17 1.51 12.61 -11.55
C LYS A 17 1.60 13.64 -12.69
N LEU A 18 1.58 14.93 -12.38
CA LEU A 18 1.70 16.02 -13.37
C LEU A 18 3.09 16.07 -14.04
N ILE A 19 4.15 15.70 -13.31
CA ILE A 19 5.53 15.69 -13.83
C ILE A 19 5.77 14.47 -14.74
N VAL A 20 5.15 13.32 -14.44
CA VAL A 20 5.32 12.07 -15.23
C VAL A 20 4.49 12.09 -16.51
N THR A 21 3.39 12.86 -16.58
CA THR A 21 2.51 12.93 -17.76
C THR A 21 3.07 13.67 -18.98
N THR A 22 4.26 14.29 -18.91
CA THR A 22 4.85 15.02 -20.06
C THR A 22 5.79 14.18 -20.93
N GLY A 23 6.00 12.91 -20.60
CA GLY A 23 6.79 11.96 -21.41
C GLY A 23 5.91 10.96 -22.17
N PRO A 24 6.34 10.45 -23.35
CA PRO A 24 5.56 9.54 -24.20
C PRO A 24 5.44 8.09 -23.69
N LEU A 25 5.59 7.85 -22.38
CA LEU A 25 5.43 6.53 -21.76
C LEU A 25 4.30 6.60 -20.73
N PHE A 26 3.10 6.26 -21.19
CA PHE A 26 1.91 6.08 -20.37
C PHE A 26 2.10 4.90 -19.41
N PHE A 27 2.47 5.18 -18.15
CA PHE A 27 2.08 4.35 -17.02
C PHE A 27 1.11 5.16 -16.17
N CYS A 28 -0.19 4.96 -16.42
CA CYS A 28 -1.25 5.50 -15.58
C CYS A 28 -1.46 4.50 -14.44
N GLU A 29 -0.66 4.59 -13.39
CA GLU A 29 -0.88 3.78 -12.19
C GLU A 29 -1.69 4.60 -11.18
N ALA A 30 -2.82 4.02 -10.76
CA ALA A 30 -3.66 4.57 -9.72
C ALA A 30 -3.14 4.10 -8.36
N VAL A 31 -2.19 4.85 -7.80
CA VAL A 31 -1.78 4.71 -6.40
C VAL A 31 -2.80 5.44 -5.53
N ALA A 32 -3.51 4.71 -4.67
CA ALA A 32 -4.39 5.32 -3.67
C ALA A 32 -3.84 5.02 -2.27
N ILE A 33 -3.38 6.08 -1.60
CA ILE A 33 -3.02 6.07 -0.18
C ILE A 33 -4.08 6.89 0.54
N THR A 34 -4.94 6.22 1.30
CA THR A 34 -6.00 6.89 2.07
C THR A 34 -5.61 6.98 3.53
N MET A 35 -5.79 8.17 4.10
CA MET A 35 -5.63 8.44 5.52
C MET A 35 -7.00 8.69 6.11
N ALA A 36 -7.46 7.78 6.97
CA ALA A 36 -8.74 7.93 7.64
C ALA A 36 -8.56 8.79 8.92
N PRO A 37 -9.34 9.87 9.10
CA PRO A 37 -9.45 10.52 10.41
C PRO A 37 -10.20 9.59 11.38
N PRO A 38 -9.96 9.71 12.71
CA PRO A 38 -10.61 8.86 13.69
C PRO A 38 -12.15 9.05 13.70
N PRO A 39 -12.94 8.00 14.00
CA PRO A 39 -14.39 8.10 14.09
C PRO A 39 -14.84 9.04 15.23
N PRO A 40 -15.99 9.73 15.09
CA PRO A 40 -16.52 10.60 16.15
C PRO A 40 -17.05 9.76 17.31
N GLU A 41 -16.44 9.90 18.49
CA GLU A 41 -16.81 9.13 19.67
C GLU A 41 -17.91 9.84 20.48
N ASN A 42 -19.11 9.26 20.51
CA ASN A 42 -20.15 9.58 21.48
C ASN A 42 -19.95 8.68 22.71
N GLY A 43 -19.07 9.10 23.62
CA GLY A 43 -18.80 8.40 24.87
C GLY A 43 -17.55 8.95 25.55
N THR A 44 -17.66 9.25 26.84
CA THR A 44 -16.58 9.86 27.63
C THR A 44 -15.34 8.96 27.68
N VAL A 45 -14.32 9.26 26.88
CA VAL A 45 -13.01 8.59 26.91
C VAL A 45 -11.89 9.57 27.23
N GLY A 46 -11.06 9.20 28.20
CA GLY A 46 -9.90 9.97 28.63
C GLY A 46 -8.93 10.21 27.47
N ARG A 47 -8.55 11.48 27.26
CA ARG A 47 -7.46 11.96 26.39
C ARG A 47 -7.17 11.06 25.18
N GLY A 48 -8.16 10.93 24.29
CA GLY A 48 -8.10 10.09 23.10
C GLY A 48 -6.99 10.52 22.13
N ARG A 49 -6.07 9.59 21.83
CA ARG A 49 -5.04 9.77 20.81
C ARG A 49 -5.70 9.60 19.44
N THR A 50 -5.72 10.65 18.62
CA THR A 50 -6.06 10.56 17.19
C THR A 50 -5.13 9.54 16.54
N SER A 51 -5.65 8.39 16.12
CA SER A 51 -4.85 7.32 15.49
C SER A 51 -4.87 7.52 13.98
N SER A 52 -3.71 7.78 13.38
CA SER A 52 -3.57 7.83 11.92
C SER A 52 -3.52 6.41 11.36
N ALA A 53 -4.22 6.17 10.25
CA ALA A 53 -4.18 4.92 9.52
C ALA A 53 -3.79 5.14 8.06
N VAL A 54 -3.14 4.16 7.45
CA VAL A 54 -2.70 4.22 6.03
C VAL A 54 -3.11 2.94 5.31
N PHE A 55 -4.01 3.06 4.34
CA PHE A 55 -4.37 1.94 3.46
C PHE A 55 -3.86 2.21 2.05
N VAL A 56 -3.25 1.20 1.45
CA VAL A 56 -2.57 1.31 0.16
C VAL A 56 -3.22 0.37 -0.84
N PHE A 57 -3.57 0.90 -2.01
CA PHE A 57 -4.10 0.13 -3.14
C PHE A 57 -3.25 0.40 -4.38
N GLY A 58 -3.09 -0.62 -5.23
CA GLY A 58 -2.33 -0.52 -6.46
C GLY A 58 -1.88 -1.88 -6.99
N ASP A 59 -0.77 -1.86 -7.71
CA ASP A 59 -0.15 -3.01 -8.36
C ASP A 59 1.20 -3.38 -7.70
N SER A 60 2.13 -3.95 -8.48
CA SER A 60 3.45 -4.37 -8.03
C SER A 60 4.26 -3.28 -7.35
N ILE A 61 4.10 -2.00 -7.73
CA ILE A 61 4.91 -0.92 -7.15
C ILE A 61 4.67 -0.76 -5.65
N LEU A 62 3.47 -1.15 -5.19
CA LEU A 62 3.05 -0.99 -3.81
C LEU A 62 2.80 -2.32 -3.09
N ASP A 63 2.80 -3.44 -3.82
CA ASP A 63 2.56 -4.76 -3.28
C ASP A 63 3.64 -5.13 -2.25
N THR A 64 3.24 -5.20 -0.98
CA THR A 64 4.13 -5.51 0.13
C THR A 64 4.27 -7.02 0.40
N GLY A 65 3.70 -7.87 -0.48
CA GLY A 65 3.76 -9.33 -0.39
C GLY A 65 2.40 -10.03 -0.49
N ASN A 66 1.33 -9.35 -0.88
CA ASN A 66 0.01 -9.98 -1.07
C ASN A 66 0.08 -11.12 -2.09
N ASN A 67 0.86 -10.93 -3.16
CA ASN A 67 0.99 -11.92 -4.21
C ASN A 67 1.62 -13.25 -3.76
N ASP A 68 2.35 -13.27 -2.65
CA ASP A 68 2.89 -14.51 -2.10
C ASP A 68 1.80 -15.44 -1.57
N HIS A 69 0.67 -14.86 -1.15
CA HIS A 69 -0.46 -15.53 -0.51
C HIS A 69 -1.60 -15.89 -1.46
N ILE A 70 -1.44 -15.64 -2.76
CA ILE A 70 -2.40 -16.04 -3.81
C ILE A 70 -1.74 -16.96 -4.85
N ALA A 71 -2.58 -17.67 -5.60
CA ALA A 71 -2.15 -18.55 -6.69
C ALA A 71 -1.86 -17.74 -7.96
N THR A 72 -0.66 -17.18 -8.04
CA THR A 72 -0.16 -16.42 -9.20
C THR A 72 1.29 -16.75 -9.52
N LEU A 73 1.70 -16.54 -10.77
CA LEU A 73 3.10 -16.60 -11.19
C LEU A 73 3.85 -15.30 -10.88
N ILE A 74 3.15 -14.21 -10.59
CA ILE A 74 3.75 -12.90 -10.34
C ILE A 74 4.10 -12.80 -8.86
N LYS A 75 5.29 -13.25 -8.49
CA LYS A 75 5.82 -13.17 -7.12
C LYS A 75 7.18 -12.49 -7.11
N SER A 76 7.58 -12.02 -5.94
CA SER A 76 8.91 -11.44 -5.70
C SER A 76 9.53 -11.95 -4.39
N ASN A 77 9.16 -13.17 -4.00
CA ASN A 77 9.70 -13.90 -2.84
C ASN A 77 10.97 -14.71 -3.17
N PHE A 78 11.75 -14.26 -4.15
CA PHE A 78 12.98 -14.91 -4.58
C PHE A 78 14.07 -13.87 -4.94
N PRO A 79 15.36 -14.25 -4.93
CA PRO A 79 16.45 -13.34 -5.34
C PRO A 79 16.29 -12.88 -6.81
N PRO A 80 16.64 -11.62 -7.17
CA PRO A 80 17.43 -10.68 -6.38
C PRO A 80 16.62 -9.82 -5.39
N TYR A 81 15.30 -9.96 -5.34
CA TYR A 81 14.45 -9.15 -4.46
C TYR A 81 14.82 -9.29 -2.99
N GLY A 82 14.60 -8.21 -2.22
CA GLY A 82 14.94 -8.18 -0.80
C GLY A 82 16.43 -8.11 -0.48
N ARG A 83 17.35 -7.96 -1.46
CA ARG A 83 18.81 -7.88 -1.23
C ARG A 83 19.21 -6.80 -0.22
N ASP A 84 18.52 -5.68 -0.26
CA ASP A 84 18.75 -4.48 0.55
C ASP A 84 17.65 -4.29 1.62
N PHE A 85 16.70 -5.23 1.73
CA PHE A 85 15.67 -5.26 2.76
C PHE A 85 16.27 -5.67 4.12
N PRO A 86 15.70 -5.23 5.26
CA PRO A 86 16.13 -5.70 6.57
C PRO A 86 16.18 -7.23 6.65
N GLY A 87 17.35 -7.78 7.03
CA GLY A 87 17.57 -9.22 7.06
C GLY A 87 17.95 -9.86 5.72
N ARG A 88 17.96 -9.09 4.62
CA ARG A 88 18.27 -9.55 3.24
C ARG A 88 17.36 -10.69 2.76
N ILE A 89 16.08 -10.63 3.11
CA ILE A 89 15.09 -11.67 2.83
C ILE A 89 14.12 -11.15 1.76
N PRO A 90 13.81 -11.93 0.72
CA PRO A 90 12.75 -11.59 -0.21
C PRO A 90 11.38 -11.75 0.47
N THR A 91 10.64 -10.65 0.61
CA THR A 91 9.36 -10.58 1.35
C THR A 91 8.13 -10.50 0.44
N GLY A 92 8.29 -10.63 -0.87
CA GLY A 92 7.19 -10.41 -1.82
C GLY A 92 6.99 -8.93 -2.20
N ARG A 93 7.89 -8.04 -1.75
CA ARG A 93 8.03 -6.68 -2.29
C ARG A 93 8.76 -6.75 -3.63
N PHE A 94 8.20 -6.11 -4.66
CA PHE A 94 8.82 -6.00 -6.00
C PHE A 94 9.94 -4.95 -6.02
N SER A 95 10.86 -5.04 -5.04
CA SER A 95 11.99 -4.15 -4.85
C SER A 95 13.11 -4.92 -4.13
N ASP A 96 14.34 -4.42 -4.24
CA ASP A 96 15.46 -4.93 -3.45
C ASP A 96 15.32 -4.53 -1.97
N GLY A 97 14.51 -3.51 -1.64
CA GLY A 97 14.35 -2.98 -0.30
C GLY A 97 12.90 -2.61 0.04
N ARG A 98 12.75 -1.61 0.90
CA ARG A 98 11.44 -1.10 1.35
C ARG A 98 10.73 -0.34 0.23
N LEU A 99 9.39 -0.32 0.28
CA LEU A 99 8.55 0.41 -0.68
C LEU A 99 8.22 1.82 -0.18
N ILE A 100 7.73 2.68 -1.08
CA ILE A 100 7.30 4.04 -0.71
C ILE A 100 6.24 4.03 0.41
N SER A 101 5.35 3.03 0.40
CA SER A 101 4.35 2.81 1.44
C SER A 101 4.97 2.59 2.82
N ASP A 102 6.08 1.85 2.91
CA ASP A 102 6.81 1.61 4.16
C ASP A 102 7.41 2.91 4.70
N PHE A 103 7.98 3.75 3.84
CA PHE A 103 8.53 5.06 4.25
C PHE A 103 7.44 6.02 4.73
N ILE A 104 6.27 6.00 4.09
CA ILE A 104 5.12 6.84 4.50
C ILE A 104 4.65 6.44 5.90
N VAL A 105 4.38 5.17 6.17
CA VAL A 105 3.92 4.75 7.50
C VAL A 105 4.96 4.95 8.59
N GLU A 106 6.25 4.85 8.25
CA GLU A 106 7.34 5.15 9.18
C GLU A 106 7.42 6.65 9.48
N SER A 107 7.36 7.50 8.47
CA SER A 107 7.36 8.97 8.64
C SER A 107 6.20 9.47 9.50
N LEU A 108 5.04 8.80 9.40
CA LEU A 108 3.86 9.07 10.20
C LEU A 108 3.92 8.43 11.61
N LYS A 109 5.00 7.72 11.93
CA LYS A 109 5.21 7.00 13.18
C LYS A 109 4.08 6.02 13.51
N ILE A 110 3.48 5.41 12.48
CA ILE A 110 2.42 4.42 12.61
C ILE A 110 3.04 3.04 12.82
N LYS A 111 3.93 2.64 11.90
CA LYS A 111 4.63 1.35 11.90
C LYS A 111 5.89 1.43 11.05
N TYR A 112 6.81 0.49 11.23
CA TYR A 112 8.07 0.43 10.46
C TYR A 112 7.85 -0.08 9.02
N LEU A 113 6.97 -1.08 8.87
CA LEU A 113 6.62 -1.69 7.58
C LEU A 113 5.10 -1.76 7.47
N LEU A 114 4.58 -1.55 6.25
CA LEU A 114 3.17 -1.76 5.97
C LEU A 114 2.94 -3.24 5.62
N PRO A 115 2.15 -3.98 6.43
CA PRO A 115 1.95 -5.40 6.16
C PRO A 115 1.00 -5.62 4.98
N PRO A 116 1.15 -6.73 4.23
CA PRO A 116 0.17 -7.12 3.22
C PRO A 116 -1.12 -7.58 3.89
N TYR A 117 -2.26 -7.23 3.29
CA TYR A 117 -3.58 -7.62 3.78
C TYR A 117 -3.77 -9.15 3.83
N LEU A 118 -3.13 -9.89 2.91
CA LEU A 118 -3.24 -11.34 2.81
C LEU A 118 -2.23 -12.11 3.67
N ASP A 119 -1.44 -11.44 4.52
CA ASP A 119 -0.54 -12.13 5.46
C ASP A 119 -1.36 -12.98 6.45
N PRO A 120 -1.13 -14.31 6.55
CA PRO A 120 -1.83 -15.15 7.52
C PRO A 120 -1.53 -14.79 8.98
N ASN A 121 -0.45 -14.06 9.24
CA ASN A 121 -0.06 -13.60 10.58
C ASN A 121 -0.60 -12.19 10.91
N LEU A 122 -1.40 -11.59 10.02
CA LEU A 122 -1.94 -10.25 10.20
C LEU A 122 -2.86 -10.19 11.42
N ARG A 123 -2.68 -9.16 12.26
CA ARG A 123 -3.46 -8.98 13.48
C ARG A 123 -4.53 -7.90 13.30
N ALA A 124 -5.57 -7.93 14.14
CA ALA A 124 -6.62 -6.91 14.13
C ALA A 124 -6.06 -5.50 14.39
N GLU A 125 -5.01 -5.39 15.21
CA GLU A 125 -4.32 -4.13 15.49
C GLU A 125 -3.65 -3.52 14.24
N ASP A 126 -3.20 -4.37 13.31
CA ASP A 126 -2.60 -3.92 12.05
C ASP A 126 -3.65 -3.32 11.12
N LEU A 127 -4.87 -3.88 11.11
CA LEU A 127 -6.00 -3.37 10.32
C LEU A 127 -6.43 -1.98 10.76
N ILE A 128 -6.43 -1.70 12.08
CA ILE A 128 -6.80 -0.40 12.64
C ILE A 128 -5.82 0.70 12.20
N THR A 129 -4.54 0.35 12.08
CA THR A 129 -3.47 1.28 11.69
C THR A 129 -3.21 1.28 10.18
N GLY A 130 -3.87 0.39 9.44
CA GLY A 130 -3.85 0.32 7.98
C GLY A 130 -2.87 -0.72 7.41
N VAL A 131 -3.21 -1.21 6.20
CA VAL A 131 -2.58 -2.36 5.53
C VAL A 131 -2.51 -2.13 4.02
N CYS A 132 -1.71 -2.94 3.33
CA CYS A 132 -1.59 -2.90 1.87
C CYS A 132 -2.53 -3.90 1.19
N PHE A 133 -3.37 -3.42 0.28
CA PHE A 133 -4.24 -4.19 -0.61
C PHE A 133 -3.72 -4.20 -2.06
N ALA A 134 -2.51 -3.70 -2.32
CA ALA A 134 -1.93 -3.74 -3.66
C ALA A 134 -1.57 -5.17 -4.06
N SER A 135 -1.75 -5.52 -5.33
CA SER A 135 -1.44 -6.85 -5.85
C SER A 135 -0.77 -6.75 -7.21
N ALA A 136 0.41 -7.33 -7.34
CA ALA A 136 1.17 -7.30 -8.59
C ALA A 136 0.40 -7.95 -9.74
N GLY A 137 0.41 -7.27 -10.89
CA GLY A 137 -0.34 -7.61 -12.09
C GLY A 137 -1.83 -7.27 -12.05
N SER A 138 -2.29 -6.55 -11.03
CA SER A 138 -3.56 -5.80 -11.11
C SER A 138 -3.50 -4.80 -12.27
N GLY A 139 -4.60 -4.67 -13.00
CA GLY A 139 -4.72 -3.74 -14.13
C GLY A 139 -5.78 -2.68 -13.88
N TYR A 140 -5.99 -1.77 -14.82
CA TYR A 140 -7.19 -0.92 -14.84
C TYR A 140 -8.35 -1.60 -15.59
N ASP A 141 -8.03 -2.24 -16.73
CA ASP A 141 -9.00 -3.01 -17.52
C ASP A 141 -9.15 -4.43 -16.94
N PRO A 142 -10.38 -4.90 -16.61
CA PRO A 142 -10.69 -6.28 -16.22
C PRO A 142 -10.13 -7.38 -17.12
N LYS A 143 -9.83 -7.09 -18.39
CA LYS A 143 -9.24 -8.05 -19.33
C LYS A 143 -7.75 -8.27 -19.10
N THR A 144 -7.03 -7.25 -18.63
CA THR A 144 -5.57 -7.30 -18.43
C THR A 144 -5.14 -8.32 -17.37
N PRO A 145 -5.71 -8.34 -16.14
CA PRO A 145 -5.25 -9.27 -15.12
C PRO A 145 -5.81 -10.69 -15.30
N LYS A 146 -6.83 -10.89 -16.15
CA LYS A 146 -7.31 -12.25 -16.52
C LYS A 146 -6.23 -13.07 -17.21
N ILE A 147 -5.34 -12.42 -17.96
CA ILE A 147 -4.20 -13.07 -18.62
C ILE A 147 -3.23 -13.66 -17.56
N LEU A 148 -3.20 -13.07 -16.37
CA LEU A 148 -2.24 -13.37 -15.31
C LEU A 148 -2.91 -13.99 -14.06
N VAL A 149 -4.20 -14.35 -14.15
CA VAL A 149 -5.01 -14.97 -13.08
C VAL A 149 -5.01 -14.14 -11.78
N ILE A 150 -5.01 -12.82 -11.90
CA ILE A 150 -5.08 -11.90 -10.75
C ILE A 150 -6.50 -11.34 -10.65
N THR A 151 -7.12 -11.53 -9.48
CA THR A 151 -8.44 -10.97 -9.19
C THR A 151 -8.23 -9.56 -8.64
N PHE A 152 -8.95 -8.58 -9.19
CA PHE A 152 -9.00 -7.24 -8.61
C PHE A 152 -9.41 -7.34 -7.14
N LEU A 153 -8.53 -6.93 -6.23
CA LEU A 153 -8.82 -6.88 -4.79
C LEU A 153 -9.91 -5.84 -4.41
N THR A 154 -10.46 -5.12 -5.40
CA THR A 154 -11.56 -4.16 -5.22
C THR A 154 -12.92 -4.66 -5.69
N SER A 155 -13.03 -5.88 -6.23
CA SER A 155 -14.34 -6.50 -6.54
C SER A 155 -14.81 -7.34 -5.36
N CYS A 156 -15.29 -6.66 -4.31
CA CYS A 156 -16.34 -7.20 -3.45
C CYS A 156 -17.70 -6.85 -4.07
#